data_AF-A0A538PGX4-F1
#
_entry.id   AF-A0A538PGX4-F1
#
_cell.length_a   1.000
_cell.length_b   1.000
_cell.length_c   1.000
_cell.angle_alpha   90.00
_cell.angle_beta   90.00
_cell.angle_gamma   90.00
#
_symmetry.space_group_name_H-M   'P 1'
#
loop_
_entity.id
_entity.type
_entity.pdbx_description
1 polymer ?
#
loop_
_entity_poly.entity_id
_entity_poly.type
_entity_poly.pdbx_seq_one_letter_code
_entity_poly.pdbx_strand_id
1 'polypeptide(L)'
;MVRRTIVAIVLPPHRVAAVAQRFTPRPARPSATRAFEEALVSCRDAIALDPRNASAWYTFGFFASQAEAYEEGVDALETALELDPTLMPGWSYRAKCLRALGRNDEAQACERRLEKLKST
;
A
#
# COMPACT_ATOMS: atom_id res chain seq x y z
N MET A 1 6.42 1.62 34.19
CA MET A 1 6.44 0.33 33.46
C MET A 1 5.05 0.05 32.91
N VAL A 2 4.78 0.33 31.63
CA VAL A 2 4.03 -0.55 30.70
C VAL A 2 4.45 -0.10 29.30
N ARG A 3 5.01 -1.02 28.52
CA ARG A 3 5.50 -0.80 27.16
C ARG A 3 4.34 -0.28 26.29
N ARG A 4 4.46 0.94 25.76
CA ARG A 4 3.64 1.43 24.62
C ARG A 4 4.12 0.70 23.37
N THR A 5 3.75 -0.56 23.32
CA THR A 5 4.01 -1.54 22.28
C THR A 5 3.05 -1.26 21.13
N ILE A 6 3.63 -1.14 19.94
CA ILE A 6 2.96 -1.10 18.64
C ILE A 6 2.13 0.18 18.43
N VAL A 7 2.79 1.12 17.75
CA VAL A 7 2.17 2.20 16.96
C VAL A 7 1.31 1.52 15.88
N ALA A 8 0.14 1.02 16.27
CA ALA A 8 -0.98 0.82 15.37
C ALA A 8 -1.53 2.22 15.12
N ILE A 9 -1.00 2.90 14.11
CA ILE A 9 -1.67 4.06 13.55
C ILE A 9 -2.91 3.46 12.88
N VAL A 10 -3.96 3.27 13.66
CA VAL A 10 -5.30 3.00 13.15
C VAL A 10 -5.70 4.31 12.48
N LEU A 11 -5.40 4.42 11.18
CA LEU A 11 -5.96 5.49 10.40
C LEU A 11 -7.49 5.36 10.46
N PRO A 12 -8.20 6.40 10.89
CA PRO A 12 -9.64 6.34 11.02
C PRO A 12 -10.31 6.14 9.65
N PRO A 13 -11.52 5.53 9.60
CA PRO A 13 -12.19 5.14 8.35
C PRO A 13 -12.41 6.28 7.34
N HIS A 14 -12.45 7.53 7.81
CA HIS A 14 -12.51 8.70 6.93
C HIS A 14 -11.25 8.89 6.09
N ARG A 15 -10.11 8.35 6.54
CA ARG A 15 -8.83 8.48 5.87
C ARG A 15 -8.67 7.44 4.75
N VAL A 16 -9.24 6.23 4.91
CA VAL A 16 -9.39 5.24 3.82
C VAL A 16 -10.26 5.80 2.68
N ALA A 17 -11.39 6.42 3.04
CA ALA A 17 -12.26 7.09 2.07
C ALA A 17 -11.61 8.35 1.45
N ALA A 18 -10.83 9.10 2.22
CA ALA A 18 -10.09 10.27 1.72
C ALA A 18 -8.93 9.87 0.80
N VAL A 19 -8.23 8.76 1.07
CA VAL A 19 -7.19 8.21 0.18
C VAL A 19 -7.83 7.76 -1.13
N ALA A 20 -8.95 7.04 -1.10
CA ALA A 20 -9.69 6.64 -2.30
C ALA A 20 -10.10 7.86 -3.16
N GLN A 21 -10.49 8.97 -2.52
CA GLN A 21 -10.83 10.23 -3.21
C GLN A 21 -9.60 11.02 -3.70
N ARG A 22 -8.44 10.84 -3.07
CA ARG A 22 -7.18 11.52 -3.43
C ARG A 22 -6.46 10.85 -4.60
N PHE A 23 -6.82 9.61 -4.94
CA PHE A 23 -6.40 8.90 -6.13
C PHE A 23 -7.14 9.39 -7.39
N THR A 24 -7.15 10.70 -7.62
CA THR A 24 -7.55 11.27 -8.91
C THR A 24 -6.49 10.91 -9.97
N PRO A 25 -6.87 10.62 -11.22
CA PRO A 25 -5.92 10.26 -12.27
C PRO A 25 -4.92 11.41 -12.47
N ARG A 26 -3.68 11.19 -12.05
CA ARG A 26 -2.58 12.09 -12.40
C ARG A 26 -2.23 11.83 -13.87
N PRO A 27 -2.06 12.87 -14.72
CA PRO A 27 -1.69 12.65 -16.12
C PRO A 27 -0.33 11.96 -16.18
N ALA A 28 -0.30 10.77 -16.79
CA ALA A 28 0.85 9.87 -16.80
C ALA A 28 1.96 10.36 -17.75
N ARG A 29 3.21 9.99 -17.43
CA ARG A 29 4.34 10.08 -18.36
C ARG A 29 4.22 8.96 -19.40
N PRO A 30 4.35 9.25 -20.71
CA PRO A 30 4.14 8.28 -21.77
C PRO A 30 5.36 7.37 -21.94
N SER A 31 5.55 6.39 -21.05
CA SER A 31 6.51 5.32 -21.28
C SER A 31 6.29 4.19 -20.27
N ALA A 32 5.99 3.01 -20.82
CA ALA A 32 5.75 1.72 -20.16
C ALA A 32 4.33 1.49 -19.62
N THR A 33 3.57 0.75 -20.44
CA THR A 33 2.53 -0.24 -20.08
C THR A 33 1.11 0.24 -19.76
N ARG A 34 0.37 0.53 -20.83
CA ARG A 34 -1.10 0.65 -20.88
C ARG A 34 -1.85 -0.42 -20.06
N ALA A 35 -1.31 -1.63 -19.98
CA ALA A 35 -1.89 -2.73 -19.20
C ALA A 35 -1.87 -2.49 -17.67
N PHE A 36 -0.84 -1.83 -17.14
CA PHE A 36 -0.81 -1.50 -15.71
C PHE A 36 -1.73 -0.33 -15.39
N GLU A 37 -1.91 0.61 -16.32
CA GLU A 37 -2.90 1.69 -16.16
C GLU A 37 -4.34 1.13 -16.11
N GLU A 38 -4.70 0.23 -17.02
CA GLU A 38 -6.01 -0.44 -17.01
C GLU A 38 -6.24 -1.24 -15.71
N ALA A 39 -5.19 -1.93 -15.21
CA ALA A 39 -5.25 -2.64 -13.95
C ALA A 39 -5.45 -1.70 -12.75
N LEU A 40 -4.77 -0.55 -12.74
CA LEU A 40 -4.92 0.47 -11.69
C LEU A 40 -6.32 1.08 -11.69
N VAL A 41 -6.90 1.33 -12.87
CA VAL A 41 -8.31 1.78 -12.99
C VAL A 41 -9.26 0.73 -12.43
N SER A 42 -9.10 -0.54 -12.82
CA SER A 42 -9.94 -1.64 -12.31
C SER A 42 -9.83 -1.80 -10.79
N CYS A 43 -8.63 -1.62 -10.24
CA CYS A 43 -8.42 -1.65 -8.79
C CYS A 43 -9.11 -0.46 -8.10
N ARG A 44 -9.11 0.73 -8.70
CA ARG A 44 -9.82 1.91 -8.16
C ARG A 44 -11.32 1.69 -8.13
N ASP A 45 -11.89 1.07 -9.16
CA ASP A 45 -13.31 0.72 -9.16
C ASP A 45 -13.63 -0.28 -8.03
N ALA A 46 -12.78 -1.29 -7.85
CA ALA A 46 -12.92 -2.23 -6.73
C ALA A 46 -12.83 -1.55 -5.36
N ILE A 47 -11.91 -0.58 -5.20
CA ILE A 47 -11.76 0.23 -3.99
C ILE A 47 -12.97 1.16 -3.79
N ALA A 48 -13.53 1.72 -4.85
CA ALA A 48 -14.71 2.58 -4.78
C ALA A 48 -15.97 1.79 -4.39
N LEU A 49 -16.07 0.55 -4.87
CA LEU A 49 -17.14 -0.39 -4.50
C LEU A 49 -17.00 -0.89 -3.06
N ASP A 50 -15.79 -1.29 -2.65
CA ASP A 50 -15.50 -1.70 -1.28
C ASP A 50 -14.15 -1.13 -0.79
N PRO A 51 -14.17 0.04 -0.13
CA PRO A 51 -12.95 0.66 0.37
C PRO A 51 -12.36 -0.09 1.57
N ARG A 52 -13.05 -1.08 2.14
CA ARG A 52 -12.55 -1.92 3.23
C ARG A 52 -11.90 -3.21 2.72
N ASN A 53 -11.85 -3.42 1.42
CA ASN A 53 -11.21 -4.59 0.84
C ASN A 53 -9.68 -4.44 0.80
N ALA A 54 -9.00 -5.01 1.80
CA ALA A 54 -7.53 -5.02 1.88
C ALA A 54 -6.87 -5.61 0.62
N SER A 55 -7.49 -6.59 -0.03
CA SER A 55 -6.97 -7.22 -1.25
C SER A 55 -7.00 -6.27 -2.45
N ALA A 56 -8.03 -5.42 -2.56
CA ALA A 56 -8.11 -4.42 -3.62
C ALA A 56 -6.99 -3.36 -3.47
N TRP A 57 -6.77 -2.88 -2.24
CA TRP A 57 -5.66 -1.96 -1.93
C TRP A 57 -4.29 -2.60 -2.16
N TYR A 58 -4.11 -3.86 -1.79
CA TYR A 58 -2.88 -4.60 -2.07
C TYR A 58 -2.63 -4.74 -3.57
N THR A 59 -3.65 -5.10 -4.34
CA THR A 59 -3.56 -5.28 -5.79
C THR A 59 -3.22 -3.96 -6.48
N PHE A 60 -3.83 -2.86 -6.04
CA PHE A 60 -3.46 -1.52 -6.50
C PHE A 60 -1.98 -1.23 -6.21
N GLY A 61 -1.53 -1.47 -4.98
CA GLY A 61 -0.14 -1.25 -4.58
C GLY A 61 0.88 -2.09 -5.35
N PHE A 62 0.52 -3.34 -5.66
CA PHE A 62 1.30 -4.23 -6.51
C PHE A 62 1.46 -3.66 -7.92
N PHE A 63 0.37 -3.30 -8.59
CA PHE A 63 0.42 -2.73 -9.94
C PHE A 63 1.10 -1.36 -9.96
N ALA A 64 0.90 -0.54 -8.93
CA ALA A 64 1.59 0.74 -8.79
C ALA A 64 3.10 0.56 -8.68
N SER A 65 3.57 -0.48 -7.96
CA SER A 65 5.00 -0.82 -7.90
C SER A 65 5.58 -1.23 -9.26
N GLN A 66 4.77 -1.86 -10.11
CA GLN A 66 5.17 -2.29 -11.46
C GLN A 66 5.13 -1.12 -12.45
N ALA A 67 4.24 -0.16 -12.24
CA ALA A 67 4.17 1.10 -12.99
C ALA A 67 5.18 2.15 -12.52
N GLU A 68 6.11 1.79 -11.63
CA GLU A 68 7.08 2.69 -10.98
C GLU A 68 6.45 3.86 -10.21
N ALA A 69 5.14 3.80 -9.96
CA ALA A 69 4.37 4.72 -9.13
C ALA A 69 4.56 4.34 -7.65
N TYR A 70 5.81 4.36 -7.18
CA TYR A 70 6.17 3.84 -5.86
C TYR A 70 5.53 4.61 -4.70
N GLU A 71 5.34 5.93 -4.81
CA GLU A 71 4.67 6.74 -3.77
C GLU A 71 3.22 6.30 -3.60
N GLU A 72 2.50 6.19 -4.71
CA GLU A 72 1.11 5.72 -4.78
C GLU A 72 0.98 4.27 -4.30
N GLY A 73 1.96 3.43 -4.65
CA GLY A 73 2.03 2.05 -4.17
C GLY A 73 2.21 1.96 -2.66
N VAL A 74 3.04 2.81 -2.06
CA VAL A 74 3.24 2.85 -0.60
C VAL A 74 1.95 3.23 0.13
N ASP A 75 1.24 4.25 -0.33
CA ASP A 75 -0.01 4.73 0.29
C ASP A 75 -1.11 3.65 0.22
N ALA A 76 -1.23 2.97 -0.93
CA ALA A 76 -2.20 1.88 -1.10
C ALA A 76 -1.83 0.66 -0.24
N LEU A 77 -0.55 0.28 -0.19
CA LEU A 77 -0.09 -0.81 0.67
C LEU A 77 -0.21 -0.46 2.16
N GLU A 78 -0.08 0.82 2.54
CA GLU A 78 -0.41 1.27 3.90
C GLU A 78 -1.83 0.91 4.25
N THR A 79 -2.76 1.33 3.38
CA THR A 79 -4.19 1.15 3.59
C THR A 79 -4.54 -0.34 3.62
N ALA A 80 -3.93 -1.15 2.75
CA ALA A 80 -4.09 -2.61 2.79
C ALA A 80 -3.64 -3.22 4.13
N LEU A 81 -2.50 -2.76 4.66
CA LEU A 81 -1.93 -3.24 5.92
C LEU A 81 -2.65 -2.72 7.17
N GLU A 82 -3.35 -1.60 7.06
CA GLU A 82 -4.23 -1.10 8.12
C GLU A 82 -5.51 -1.94 8.23
N LEU A 83 -6.06 -2.34 7.07
CA LEU A 83 -7.23 -3.21 6.98
C LEU A 83 -6.88 -4.65 7.37
N ASP A 84 -5.72 -5.15 6.91
CA ASP A 84 -5.18 -6.45 7.26
C ASP A 84 -3.68 -6.37 7.61
N PRO A 85 -3.35 -6.20 8.90
CA PRO A 85 -1.96 -6.16 9.36
C PRO A 85 -1.21 -7.48 9.21
N THR A 86 -1.92 -8.58 8.98
CA THR A 86 -1.35 -9.92 8.84
C THR A 86 -0.95 -10.24 7.40
N LEU A 87 -1.25 -9.33 6.46
CA LEU A 87 -0.92 -9.47 5.05
C LEU A 87 0.60 -9.37 4.81
N MET A 88 1.29 -10.50 4.95
CA MET A 88 2.74 -10.63 4.74
C MET A 88 3.21 -10.14 3.36
N PRO A 89 2.48 -10.41 2.24
CA PRO A 89 2.83 -9.84 0.94
C PRO A 89 2.81 -8.32 0.96
N GLY A 90 1.83 -7.70 1.63
CA GLY A 90 1.72 -6.24 1.74
C GLY A 90 2.95 -5.58 2.34
N TRP A 91 3.48 -6.14 3.44
CA TRP A 91 4.72 -5.66 4.07
C TRP A 91 5.93 -5.78 3.16
N SER A 92 6.00 -6.86 2.37
CA SER A 92 7.10 -7.13 1.44
C SER A 92 7.11 -6.13 0.27
N TYR A 93 5.96 -5.92 -0.36
CA TYR A 93 5.84 -4.95 -1.46
C TYR A 93 6.00 -3.51 -0.97
N ARG A 94 5.56 -3.19 0.25
CA ARG A 94 5.75 -1.85 0.82
C ARG A 94 7.24 -1.57 1.03
N ALA A 95 7.97 -2.53 1.60
CA ALA A 95 9.42 -2.42 1.74
C ALA A 95 10.12 -2.24 0.38
N LYS A 96 9.71 -3.00 -0.64
CA LYS A 96 10.23 -2.87 -2.01
C LYS A 96 10.02 -1.45 -2.58
N CYS A 97 8.80 -0.92 -2.46
CA CYS A 97 8.48 0.44 -2.94
C CYS A 97 9.25 1.52 -2.17
N LEU A 98 9.35 1.40 -0.85
CA LEU A 98 10.12 2.32 -0.01
C LEU A 98 11.62 2.30 -0.35
N ARG A 99 12.19 1.13 -0.67
CA ARG A 99 13.58 1.03 -1.14
C ARG A 99 13.78 1.70 -2.49
N ALA A 100 12.83 1.56 -3.41
CA ALA A 100 12.88 2.24 -4.70
C ALA A 100 12.81 3.78 -4.54
N LEU A 101 12.10 4.27 -3.52
CA LEU A 101 12.06 5.70 -3.16
C LEU A 101 13.27 6.18 -2.33
N GLY A 102 14.21 5.29 -1.97
CA GLY A 102 15.34 5.62 -1.10
C GLY A 102 15.00 5.76 0.39
N ARG A 103 13.76 5.47 0.80
CA ARG A 103 13.28 5.51 2.20
C ARG A 103 13.66 4.22 2.94
N ASN A 104 14.97 4.01 3.09
CA ASN A 104 15.52 2.76 3.64
C ASN A 104 15.12 2.50 5.10
N ASP A 105 15.01 3.54 5.93
CA ASP A 105 14.65 3.38 7.35
C ASP A 105 13.26 2.77 7.53
N GLU A 106 12.30 3.22 6.72
CA GLU A 106 10.92 2.71 6.74
C GLU A 106 10.81 1.34 6.10
N ALA A 107 11.60 1.05 5.06
CA ALA A 107 11.68 -0.28 4.49
C ALA A 107 12.18 -1.30 5.53
N GLN A 108 13.24 -0.97 6.28
CA GLN A 108 13.72 -1.83 7.37
C GLN A 108 12.67 -2.01 8.47
N ALA A 109 11.87 -0.98 8.76
CA ALA A 109 10.77 -1.11 9.71
C ALA A 109 9.72 -2.14 9.23
N CYS A 110 9.39 -2.13 7.94
CA CYS A 110 8.49 -3.10 7.32
C CYS A 110 9.07 -4.52 7.36
N GLU A 111 10.35 -4.69 7.01
CA GLU A 111 11.05 -6.00 7.06
C GLU A 111 11.10 -6.56 8.49
N ARG A 112 11.40 -5.72 9.49
CA ARG A 112 11.35 -6.14 10.92
C ARG A 112 9.96 -6.60 11.34
N ARG A 113 8.90 -5.98 10.80
CA ARG A 113 7.52 -6.38 11.12
C ARG A 113 7.16 -7.71 10.45
N LEU A 114 7.56 -7.87 9.20
CA LEU A 114 7.41 -9.11 8.44
C LEU A 114 8.14 -10.28 9.11
N GLU A 115 9.36 -10.07 9.61
CA GLU A 115 10.12 -11.11 10.31
C GLU A 115 9.41 -11.59 11.58
N LYS A 116 8.81 -10.67 12.34
CA LYS A 116 7.99 -11.02 13.51
C LYS A 116 6.76 -11.84 13.13
N LEU A 117 6.11 -11.53 11.99
CA LEU A 117 4.96 -12.27 11.49
C LEU A 117 5.35 -13.66 11.01
N LYS A 118 6.52 -13.82 10.35
CA LYS A 118 7.05 -15.14 9.95
C LYS A 118 7.38 -16.04 11.13
N SER A 119 7.82 -15.44 12.23
CA SER A 119 8.25 -16.13 13.45
C SER A 119 7.10 -16.43 14.43
N THR A 120 5.85 -16.06 14.10
CA THR A 120 4.66 -16.32 14.91
C THR A 120 3.84 -17.44 14.27
#